data_AF-A0A0G1YI32-F1
#
_entry.id   AF-A0A0G1YI32-F1
#
_cell.length_a   1.000
_cell.length_b   1.000
_cell.length_c   1.000
_cell.angle_alpha   90.00
_cell.angle_beta   90.00
_cell.angle_gamma   90.00
#
_symmetry.space_group_name_H-M   'P 1'
#
loop_
_entity.id
_entity.type
_entity.pdbx_description
1 polymer ?
#
loop_
_entity_poly.entity_id
_entity_poly.type
_entity_poly.pdbx_seq_one_letter_code
_entity_poly.pdbx_strand_id
1 'polypeptide(L)'
;MDILKNKFVIGGIGAVLLLTLVYYVWTSAENGALLTTNDGTSPLSQEILLTLGQLHTIRLDPAIFTDPVFASLTDFGVTIPPQQAGRRNPFAPVGK
;
A
#
# COMPACT_ATOMS: atom_id res chain seq x y z
N MET A 1 51.59 14.99 25.88
CA MET A 1 50.21 14.93 26.40
C MET A 1 50.23 14.94 27.93
N ASP A 2 50.32 16.10 28.57
CA ASP A 2 50.36 16.22 30.05
C ASP A 2 48.97 16.24 30.72
N ILE A 3 47.91 16.31 29.91
CA ILE A 3 46.50 16.26 30.33
C ILE A 3 46.15 14.92 31.02
N LEU A 4 46.81 13.81 30.65
CA LEU A 4 46.55 12.50 31.25
C LEU A 4 47.19 12.27 32.65
N LYS A 5 47.94 13.26 33.18
CA LYS A 5 48.57 13.13 34.52
C LYS A 5 47.70 13.73 35.63
N ASN A 6 46.74 14.59 35.29
CA ASN A 6 45.90 15.25 36.27
C ASN A 6 44.65 14.42 36.59
N LYS A 7 44.67 13.75 37.74
CA LYS A 7 43.58 12.91 38.25
C LYS A 7 42.21 13.63 38.28
N PHE A 8 42.21 14.96 38.50
CA PHE A 8 40.98 15.76 38.50
C PHE A 8 40.40 15.96 37.09
N VAL A 9 41.26 16.10 36.08
CA VAL A 9 40.84 16.26 34.68
C VAL A 9 40.33 14.94 34.10
N ILE A 10 40.98 13.82 34.41
CA ILE A 10 40.46 12.49 34.05
C ILE A 10 39.11 12.21 34.72
N GLY A 11 38.96 12.55 36.01
CA GLY A 11 37.69 12.40 36.71
C GLY A 11 36.57 13.23 36.07
N GLY A 12 36.88 14.49 35.71
CA GLY A 12 35.93 15.37 35.02
C GLY A 12 35.49 14.84 33.65
N ILE A 13 36.42 14.38 32.82
CA ILE A 13 36.11 13.81 31.50
C ILE A 13 35.29 12.52 31.64
N GLY A 14 35.63 11.65 32.60
CA GLY A 14 34.87 10.44 32.88
C GLY A 14 33.43 10.72 33.31
N ALA A 15 33.22 11.74 34.14
CA ALA A 15 31.90 12.16 34.59
C ALA A 15 31.05 12.73 33.42
N VAL A 16 31.65 13.55 32.56
CA VAL A 16 30.96 14.08 31.36
C VAL A 16 30.59 12.96 30.40
N LEU A 17 31.49 12.00 30.14
CA LEU A 17 31.20 10.83 29.30
C LEU A 17 30.06 9.99 29.86
N LEU A 18 30.06 9.75 31.18
CA LEU A 18 28.98 9.03 31.84
C LEU A 18 27.64 9.76 31.72
N LEU A 19 27.61 11.07 31.95
CA LEU A 19 26.39 11.87 31.81
C LEU A 19 25.87 11.87 30.36
N THR A 20 26.76 11.98 29.37
CA THR A 20 26.35 11.90 27.96
C THR A 20 25.80 10.53 27.58
N LEU A 21 26.36 9.45 28.13
CA LEU A 21 25.92 8.09 27.86
C LEU A 21 24.55 7.81 28.51
N VAL A 22 24.35 8.25 29.76
CA VAL A 22 23.06 8.16 30.45
C VAL A 22 21.99 8.96 29.71
N TYR A 23 22.31 10.20 29.32
CA TYR A 23 21.40 11.04 28.53
C TYR A 23 21.04 10.36 27.21
N TYR A 24 22.03 9.85 26.46
CA TYR A 24 21.81 9.15 25.20
C TYR A 24 20.91 7.92 25.34
N VAL A 25 21.14 7.08 26.35
CA VAL A 25 20.29 5.90 26.60
C VAL A 25 18.87 6.31 26.99
N TRP A 26 18.72 7.37 27.79
CA TRP A 26 17.40 7.87 28.21
C TRP A 26 16.61 8.49 27.07
N THR A 27 17.24 9.30 26.20
CA THR A 27 16.57 9.93 25.05
C THR A 27 16.35 8.97 23.87
N SER A 28 17.10 7.86 23.77
CA SER A 28 16.92 6.89 22.68
C SER A 28 15.66 6.04 22.80
N ALA A 29 15.00 6.04 23.96
CA ALA A 29 13.78 5.28 24.21
C ALA A 29 12.51 5.95 23.64
N GLU A 30 12.53 7.27 23.37
CA GLU A 30 11.35 8.02 22.90
C GLU A 30 11.37 8.37 21.41
N ASN A 31 12.38 7.92 20.65
CA ASN A 31 12.33 8.01 19.18
C ASN A 31 11.46 6.87 18.61
N GLY A 32 10.22 6.79 19.06
CA GLY A 32 9.18 6.03 18.40
C GLY A 32 8.99 6.60 17.00
N ALA A 33 9.14 5.78 15.98
CA ALA A 33 8.96 6.16 14.58
C ALA A 33 7.63 6.92 14.42
N LEU A 34 7.70 8.22 14.13
CA LEU A 34 6.54 9.10 13.92
C LEU A 34 5.77 8.78 12.62
N LEU A 35 6.18 7.74 11.92
CA LEU A 35 5.44 7.09 10.85
C LEU A 35 5.55 5.57 11.06
N THR A 36 4.55 4.98 11.69
CA THR A 36 4.18 3.59 11.39
C THR A 36 3.53 3.62 10.01
N THR A 37 4.30 3.39 8.96
CA THR A 37 3.72 2.75 7.78
C THR A 37 3.18 1.42 8.28
N ASN A 38 1.87 1.24 8.21
CA ASN A 38 1.26 -0.05 8.43
C ASN A 38 1.78 -0.97 7.29
N ASP A 39 2.95 -1.58 7.49
CA ASP A 39 3.52 -2.64 6.66
C ASP A 39 2.68 -3.93 6.75
N GLY A 40 1.58 -3.91 7.51
CA GLY A 40 0.52 -4.89 7.39
C GLY A 40 -0.16 -4.70 6.05
N THR A 41 0.13 -5.59 5.09
CA THR A 41 -0.65 -5.77 3.87
C THR A 41 -2.11 -5.52 4.17
N SER A 42 -2.67 -4.46 3.59
CA SER A 42 -4.06 -4.10 3.83
C SER A 42 -4.94 -5.34 3.57
N PRO A 43 -5.88 -5.68 4.46
CA PRO A 43 -6.78 -6.81 4.23
C PRO A 43 -7.53 -6.68 2.89
N LEU A 44 -7.77 -5.44 2.45
CA LEU A 44 -8.31 -5.12 1.13
C LEU A 44 -7.38 -5.57 -0.01
N SER A 45 -6.07 -5.39 0.13
CA SER A 45 -5.08 -5.82 -0.86
C SER A 45 -5.00 -7.34 -0.97
N GLN A 46 -5.14 -8.06 0.15
CA GLN A 46 -5.21 -9.53 0.15
C GLN A 46 -6.48 -10.04 -0.53
N GLU A 47 -7.62 -9.42 -0.26
CA GLU A 47 -8.89 -9.76 -0.91
C GLU A 47 -8.81 -9.56 -2.43
N ILE A 48 -8.25 -8.43 -2.89
CA ILE A 48 -8.07 -8.17 -4.33
C ILE A 48 -7.18 -9.23 -4.98
N LEU A 49 -6.08 -9.62 -4.35
CA LEU A 49 -5.19 -10.67 -4.89
C LEU A 49 -5.88 -12.04 -4.92
N LEU A 50 -6.70 -12.34 -3.92
CA LEU A 50 -7.50 -13.57 -3.88
C LEU A 50 -8.54 -13.59 -5.01
N THR A 51 -9.28 -12.50 -5.19
CA THR A 51 -10.25 -12.35 -6.29
C THR A 51 -9.56 -12.44 -7.65
N LEU A 52 -8.38 -11.83 -7.82
CA LEU A 52 -7.61 -11.92 -9.05
C LEU A 52 -7.17 -13.36 -9.34
N GLY A 53 -6.72 -14.09 -8.33
CA GLY A 53 -6.41 -15.52 -8.44
C GLY A 53 -7.63 -16.33 -8.87
N GLN A 54 -8.80 -16.06 -8.31
CA GLN A 54 -10.06 -16.69 -8.70
C GLN A 54 -10.42 -16.38 -10.16
N LEU A 55 -10.36 -15.12 -10.59
CA LEU A 55 -10.65 -14.71 -11.96
C LEU A 55 -9.69 -15.36 -12.98
N HIS A 56 -8.41 -15.51 -12.65
CA HIS A 56 -7.44 -16.17 -13.54
C HIS A 56 -7.74 -17.67 -13.76
N THR A 57 -8.51 -18.30 -12.86
CA THR A 57 -8.95 -19.70 -13.06
C THR A 57 -10.18 -19.83 -13.96
N ILE A 58 -10.91 -18.75 -14.21
CA ILE A 58 -12.07 -18.76 -15.09
C ILE A 58 -11.57 -18.87 -16.53
N ARG A 59 -11.79 -20.04 -17.12
CA ARG A 59 -11.55 -20.27 -18.56
C ARG A 59 -12.89 -20.38 -19.25
N LEU A 60 -13.07 -19.57 -20.29
CA LEU A 60 -14.22 -19.71 -21.17
C LEU A 60 -13.95 -20.89 -22.11
N ASP A 61 -14.82 -21.90 -22.09
CA ASP A 61 -14.78 -22.99 -23.05
C ASP A 61 -15.43 -22.53 -24.35
N PRO A 62 -14.67 -22.38 -25.46
CA PRO A 62 -15.23 -21.93 -26.73
C PRO A 62 -16.15 -22.98 -27.38
N ALA A 63 -16.11 -24.24 -26.93
CA ALA A 63 -16.97 -25.29 -27.46
C ALA A 63 -18.46 -24.99 -27.24
N ILE A 64 -18.81 -24.22 -26.19
CA ILE A 64 -20.19 -23.83 -25.93
C ILE A 64 -20.81 -23.06 -27.11
N PHE A 65 -20.00 -22.30 -27.85
CA PHE A 65 -20.48 -21.52 -29.00
C PHE A 65 -20.77 -22.40 -30.23
N THR A 66 -20.34 -23.65 -30.22
CA THR A 66 -20.63 -24.65 -31.27
C THR A 66 -21.72 -25.65 -30.85
N ASP A 67 -22.19 -25.58 -29.61
CA ASP A 67 -23.23 -26.47 -29.10
C ASP A 67 -24.56 -26.17 -29.81
N PRO A 68 -25.28 -27.18 -30.34
CA PRO A 68 -26.57 -26.99 -31.01
C PRO A 68 -27.62 -26.29 -30.13
N VAL A 69 -27.59 -26.50 -28.82
CA VAL A 69 -28.47 -25.83 -27.86
C VAL A 69 -28.14 -24.36 -27.79
N PHE A 70 -26.86 -23.99 -27.66
CA PHE A 70 -26.44 -22.60 -27.68
C PHE A 70 -26.80 -21.91 -29.01
N ALA A 71 -26.57 -22.58 -30.14
CA ALA A 71 -26.91 -22.07 -31.47
C ALA A 71 -28.43 -21.92 -31.69
N SER A 72 -29.25 -22.63 -30.91
CA SER A 72 -30.72 -22.53 -30.96
C SER A 72 -31.29 -21.36 -30.14
N LEU A 73 -30.47 -20.68 -29.34
CA LEU A 73 -30.91 -19.54 -28.53
C LEU A 73 -31.30 -18.36 -29.42
N THR A 74 -32.51 -17.86 -29.22
CA THR A 74 -33.01 -16.66 -29.88
C THR A 74 -32.56 -15.42 -29.11
N ASP A 75 -31.99 -14.44 -29.82
CA ASP A 75 -31.73 -13.13 -29.25
C ASP A 75 -33.04 -12.35 -29.11
N PHE A 76 -33.38 -11.97 -27.88
CA PHE A 76 -34.54 -11.13 -27.55
C PHE A 76 -34.15 -9.65 -27.34
N GLY A 77 -32.92 -9.28 -27.69
CA GLY A 77 -32.46 -7.91 -27.68
C GLY A 77 -33.32 -7.01 -28.58
N VAL A 78 -33.63 -5.82 -28.07
CA VAL A 78 -34.27 -4.77 -28.87
C VAL A 78 -33.20 -3.91 -29.51
N THR A 79 -33.41 -3.49 -30.76
CA THR A 79 -32.52 -2.50 -31.39
C THR A 79 -32.61 -1.20 -30.59
N ILE A 80 -31.48 -0.75 -30.05
CA ILE A 80 -31.41 0.51 -29.30
C ILE A 80 -31.37 1.65 -30.33
N PRO A 81 -32.37 2.54 -30.37
CA PRO A 81 -32.33 3.69 -31.25
C PRO A 81 -31.19 4.63 -30.85
N PRO A 82 -30.55 5.32 -31.81
CA PRO A 82 -29.53 6.30 -31.50
C PRO A 82 -30.12 7.41 -30.61
N GLN A 83 -29.52 7.60 -29.44
CA GLN A 83 -29.88 8.67 -28.52
C GLN A 83 -28.99 9.88 -28.77
N GLN A 84 -29.52 11.09 -28.59
CA GLN A 84 -28.71 12.30 -28.62
C GLN A 84 -27.67 12.29 -27.50
N ALA A 85 -26.55 12.99 -27.70
CA ALA A 85 -25.52 13.10 -26.68
C ALA A 85 -26.12 13.63 -25.36
N GLY A 86 -25.87 12.92 -24.27
CA GLY A 86 -26.35 13.29 -22.94
C GLY A 86 -25.69 14.56 -22.40
N ARG A 87 -26.06 14.94 -21.16
CA ARG A 87 -25.42 16.05 -20.46
C ARG A 87 -23.92 15.79 -20.30
N ARG A 88 -23.11 16.85 -20.41
CA ARG A 88 -21.68 16.79 -20.09
C ARG A 88 -21.51 16.23 -18.68
N ASN A 89 -20.65 15.21 -18.53
CA ASN A 89 -20.35 14.60 -17.25
C ASN A 89 -19.80 15.66 -16.27
N PRO A 90 -20.52 15.99 -15.17
CA PRO A 90 -20.08 17.01 -14.22
C PRO A 90 -18.86 16.57 -13.38
N PHE A 91 -18.53 15.28 -13.41
CA PHE A 91 -17.35 14.68 -12.78
C PHE A 91 -16.21 14.41 -13.76
N ALA A 92 -16.35 14.80 -15.04
CA ALA A 92 -15.25 14.66 -15.97
C ALA A 92 -14.06 15.52 -15.49
N PRO A 93 -12.82 15.00 -15.55
CA PRO A 93 -11.64 15.78 -15.16
C PRO A 93 -11.61 17.13 -15.87
N VAL A 94 -11.45 18.20 -15.09
CA VAL A 94 -11.27 19.54 -15.62
C VAL A 94 -9.79 19.76 -15.94
N GLY A 95 -9.40 19.40 -17.16
CA GLY A 95 -8.02 19.59 -17.63
C GLY A 95 -7.05 18.47 -17.22
N LYS A 96 -5.83 18.55 -17.78
CA LYS A 96 -4.66 17.80 -17.34
C LYS A 96 -3.85 18.67 -16.39
#